data_AF-X1AGR5-F1
#
_entry.id   AF-X1AGR5-F1
#
_cell.length_a   1.000
_cell.length_b   1.000
_cell.length_c   1.000
_cell.angle_alpha   90.00
_cell.angle_beta   90.00
_cell.angle_gamma   90.00
#
_symmetry.space_group_name_H-M   'P 1'
#
loop_
_entity.id
_entity.type
_entity.pdbx_description
1 polymer ?
#
loop_
_entity_poly.entity_id
_entity_poly.type
_entity_poly.pdbx_seq_one_letter_code
_entity_poly.pdbx_strand_id
1 'polypeptide(L)'
;MGRGGSDTTAVALAVALNAKRVEIYSDVTGLFTADPNIVKEAKVIDKTEYEELFNMSYHGAKIVNIEAAEIALKSDNITLELKSAFSPEKGTKVLKKVEEGKIDFKTKKFARAVTHIPDIIQISIKLEENIDE
;
A
#
# COMPACT_ATOMS: atom_id res chain seq x y z
N MET A 1 -16.78 13.90 1.06
CA MET A 1 -15.59 13.23 0.49
C MET A 1 -16.02 11.83 0.07
N GLY A 2 -15.60 11.32 -1.10
CA GLY A 2 -16.06 10.03 -1.64
C GLY A 2 -15.57 8.81 -0.85
N ARG A 3 -15.49 7.64 -1.49
CA ARG A 3 -14.94 6.41 -0.88
C ARG A 3 -13.51 6.68 -0.36
N GLY A 4 -13.24 6.33 0.90
CA GLY A 4 -11.94 6.57 1.56
C GLY A 4 -11.80 7.94 2.25
N GLY A 5 -12.85 8.76 2.26
CA GLY A 5 -12.83 10.05 2.96
C GLY A 5 -12.55 9.96 4.47
N SER A 6 -12.81 8.82 5.10
CA SER A 6 -12.47 8.58 6.52
C SER A 6 -10.96 8.62 6.74
N ASP A 7 -10.20 7.85 5.96
CA ASP A 7 -8.73 7.80 6.04
C ASP A 7 -8.14 9.19 5.77
N THR A 8 -8.61 9.85 4.71
CA THR A 8 -8.18 11.20 4.33
C THR A 8 -8.44 12.21 5.46
N THR A 9 -9.62 12.15 6.08
CA THR A 9 -9.99 13.02 7.19
C THR A 9 -9.12 12.74 8.42
N ALA A 10 -8.87 11.47 8.74
CA ALA A 10 -8.04 11.06 9.86
C ALA A 10 -6.60 11.56 9.70
N VAL A 11 -6.02 11.39 8.51
CA VAL A 11 -4.66 11.89 8.21
C VAL A 11 -4.62 13.41 8.23
N ALA A 12 -5.57 14.09 7.59
CA ALA A 12 -5.62 15.55 7.58
C ALA A 12 -5.72 16.14 8.99
N LEU A 13 -6.56 15.56 9.85
CA LEU A 13 -6.68 15.97 11.24
C LEU A 13 -5.38 15.72 12.02
N ALA A 14 -4.73 14.57 11.80
CA ALA A 14 -3.45 14.26 12.41
C ALA A 14 -2.35 15.24 12.00
N VAL A 15 -2.32 15.67 10.74
CA VAL A 15 -1.41 16.73 10.27
C VAL A 15 -1.68 18.04 11.00
N ALA A 16 -2.95 18.46 11.05
CA ALA A 16 -3.35 19.71 11.71
C ALA A 16 -3.04 19.73 13.21
N LEU A 17 -3.14 18.57 13.87
CA LEU A 17 -2.86 18.40 15.30
C LEU A 17 -1.39 18.07 15.61
N ASN A 18 -0.52 18.02 14.58
CA ASN A 18 0.88 17.64 14.70
C ASN A 18 1.07 16.29 15.42
N ALA A 19 0.22 15.31 15.09
CA ALA A 19 0.27 13.98 15.66
C ALA A 19 1.52 13.22 15.18
N LYS A 20 2.01 12.31 16.02
CA LYS A 20 3.19 11.48 15.73
C LYS A 20 2.89 10.29 14.80
N ARG A 21 1.63 9.86 14.76
CA ARG A 21 1.21 8.70 13.97
C ARG A 21 -0.28 8.73 13.65
N VAL A 22 -0.64 8.01 12.60
CA VAL A 22 -2.00 7.69 12.19
C VAL A 22 -2.12 6.18 12.10
N GLU A 23 -3.09 5.62 12.78
CA GLU A 23 -3.41 4.19 12.74
C GLU A 23 -4.68 4.01 11.91
N ILE A 24 -4.59 3.26 10.81
CA ILE A 24 -5.73 2.87 9.98
C ILE A 24 -6.12 1.45 10.37
N TYR A 25 -7.33 1.30 10.91
CA TYR A 25 -7.87 0.03 11.34
C TYR A 25 -8.78 -0.56 10.25
N SER A 26 -8.52 -1.82 9.89
CA SER A 26 -9.29 -2.60 8.92
C SER A 26 -9.66 -3.98 9.48
N ASP A 27 -10.30 -4.81 8.67
CA ASP A 27 -10.59 -6.21 8.98
C ASP A 27 -9.35 -7.13 8.85
N VAL A 28 -8.32 -6.68 8.14
CA VAL A 28 -7.04 -7.40 7.98
C VAL A 28 -5.94 -6.84 8.89
N THR A 29 -5.02 -7.70 9.33
CA THR A 29 -3.96 -7.36 10.29
C THR A 29 -2.98 -6.31 9.79
N GLY A 30 -2.77 -6.23 8.49
CA GLY A 30 -1.81 -5.34 7.86
C GLY A 30 -1.65 -5.70 6.39
N LEU A 31 -0.58 -5.22 5.76
CA LEU A 31 -0.23 -5.56 4.39
C LEU A 31 0.39 -6.96 4.36
N PHE A 32 -0.08 -7.84 3.48
CA PHE A 32 0.42 -9.22 3.38
C PHE A 32 1.34 -9.43 2.17
N THR A 33 2.18 -10.48 2.24
CA THR A 33 3.04 -10.92 1.12
C THR A 33 2.24 -11.47 -0.07
N ALA A 34 1.01 -11.89 0.14
CA ALA A 34 0.04 -12.30 -0.87
C ALA A 34 -1.37 -12.17 -0.28
N ASP A 35 -2.43 -12.32 -1.08
CA ASP A 35 -3.80 -12.36 -0.53
C ASP A 35 -3.97 -13.60 0.40
N PRO A 36 -4.23 -13.42 1.71
CA PRO A 36 -4.36 -14.53 2.66
C PRO A 36 -5.61 -15.40 2.42
N ASN A 37 -6.60 -14.91 1.67
CA ASN A 37 -7.74 -15.71 1.28
C ASN A 37 -7.36 -16.76 0.23
N ILE A 38 -6.39 -16.44 -0.62
CA ILE A 38 -5.89 -17.29 -1.71
C ILE A 38 -4.68 -18.12 -1.27
N VAL A 39 -3.70 -17.50 -0.62
CA VAL A 39 -2.43 -18.12 -0.19
C VAL A 39 -2.41 -18.18 1.34
N LYS A 40 -2.58 -19.37 1.93
CA LYS A 40 -2.68 -19.53 3.39
C LYS A 40 -1.37 -19.26 4.12
N GLU A 41 -0.24 -19.39 3.43
CA GLU A 41 1.09 -19.09 3.94
C GLU A 41 1.46 -17.60 3.85
N ALA A 42 0.55 -16.75 3.39
CA ALA A 42 0.77 -15.31 3.32
C ALA A 42 1.09 -14.74 4.70
N LYS A 43 2.10 -13.88 4.78
CA LYS A 43 2.57 -13.30 6.04
C LYS A 43 2.36 -11.80 6.05
N VAL A 44 2.09 -11.25 7.22
CA VAL A 44 2.07 -9.80 7.43
C VAL A 44 3.47 -9.23 7.19
N ILE A 45 3.53 -8.09 6.51
CA ILE A 45 4.73 -7.32 6.27
C ILE A 45 4.87 -6.30 7.41
N ASP A 46 5.84 -6.48 8.30
CA ASP A 46 6.00 -5.60 9.47
C ASP A 46 6.28 -4.12 9.11
N LYS A 47 7.06 -3.92 8.04
CA LYS A 47 7.50 -2.61 7.55
C LYS A 47 7.52 -2.57 6.03
N THR A 48 7.03 -1.49 5.46
CA THR A 48 7.05 -1.24 4.02
C THR A 48 7.32 0.22 3.73
N GLU A 49 7.83 0.52 2.54
CA GLU A 49 7.96 1.90 2.08
C GLU A 49 6.66 2.39 1.43
N TYR A 50 6.45 3.72 1.41
CA TYR A 50 5.30 4.28 0.71
C TYR A 50 5.28 3.89 -0.78
N GLU A 51 6.44 3.83 -1.43
CA GLU A 51 6.55 3.41 -2.84
C GLU A 51 6.09 1.96 -3.04
N GLU A 52 6.49 1.04 -2.15
CA GLU A 52 6.03 -0.35 -2.18
C GLU A 52 4.52 -0.44 -1.95
N LEU A 53 4.00 0.30 -0.96
CA LEU A 53 2.56 0.35 -0.67
C LEU A 53 1.77 0.85 -1.88
N PHE A 54 2.21 1.93 -2.53
CA PHE A 54 1.54 2.49 -3.71
C PHE A 54 1.57 1.51 -4.87
N ASN A 55 2.73 0.91 -5.14
CA ASN A 55 2.86 -0.11 -6.19
C ASN A 55 1.95 -1.31 -5.92
N MET A 56 1.95 -1.85 -4.71
CA MET A 56 1.08 -2.97 -4.35
C MET A 56 -0.41 -2.59 -4.48
N SER A 57 -0.77 -1.38 -4.08
CA SER A 57 -2.16 -0.95 -4.10
C SER A 57 -2.68 -0.68 -5.51
N TYR A 58 -1.84 -0.11 -6.37
CA TYR A 58 -2.12 0.05 -7.79
C TYR A 58 -2.36 -1.31 -8.48
N HIS A 59 -1.66 -2.35 -8.05
CA HIS A 59 -1.77 -3.71 -8.58
C HIS A 59 -2.77 -4.61 -7.80
N GLY A 60 -3.68 -4.01 -7.01
CA GLY A 60 -4.84 -4.71 -6.47
C GLY A 60 -4.84 -4.96 -4.97
N ALA A 61 -3.77 -4.63 -4.23
CA ALA A 61 -3.82 -4.67 -2.77
C ALA A 61 -4.71 -3.54 -2.21
N LYS A 62 -5.81 -3.89 -1.52
CA LYS A 62 -6.75 -2.89 -0.99
C LYS A 62 -6.68 -2.90 0.54
N ILE A 63 -5.97 -1.95 1.13
CA ILE A 63 -5.86 -1.83 2.59
C ILE A 63 -6.05 -0.42 3.13
N VAL A 64 -5.66 0.61 2.36
CA VAL A 64 -5.75 2.02 2.76
C VAL A 64 -6.09 2.87 1.54
N ASN A 65 -6.81 3.97 1.76
CA ASN A 65 -6.98 4.98 0.73
C ASN A 65 -5.63 5.61 0.34
N ILE A 66 -5.29 5.57 -0.95
CA ILE A 66 -3.99 6.04 -1.45
C ILE A 66 -3.81 7.55 -1.30
N GLU A 67 -4.86 8.34 -1.51
CA GLU A 67 -4.81 9.80 -1.32
C GLU A 67 -4.49 10.15 0.15
N ALA A 68 -5.07 9.42 1.11
CA ALA A 68 -4.77 9.58 2.52
C ALA A 68 -3.29 9.26 2.82
N ALA A 69 -2.77 8.15 2.26
CA ALA A 69 -1.38 7.76 2.43
C ALA A 69 -0.40 8.78 1.78
N GLU A 70 -0.76 9.40 0.65
CA GLU A 70 0.02 10.48 0.05
C GLU A 70 0.10 11.73 0.94
N ILE A 71 -1.00 12.09 1.60
CA ILE A 71 -1.00 13.21 2.56
C ILE A 71 -0.07 12.89 3.74
N ALA A 72 -0.10 11.64 4.24
CA ALA A 72 0.79 11.20 5.30
C ALA A 72 2.27 11.25 4.87
N LEU A 73 2.59 10.83 3.64
CA LEU A 73 3.93 10.92 3.05
C LEU A 73 4.45 12.37 2.97
N LYS A 74 3.58 13.33 2.67
CA LYS A 74 3.93 14.76 2.61
C LYS A 74 4.19 15.37 4.00
N SER A 75 3.72 14.75 5.08
CA SER A 75 3.93 15.21 6.45
C SER A 75 5.21 14.64 7.06
N ASP A 76 6.04 15.45 7.70
CA ASP A 76 7.31 14.99 8.29
C ASP A 76 7.16 14.27 9.64
N ASN A 77 6.04 14.50 10.33
CA ASN A 77 5.85 14.04 11.70
C ASN A 77 4.94 12.81 11.81
N ILE A 78 4.35 12.37 10.71
CA ILE A 78 3.37 11.28 10.70
C ILE A 78 4.00 9.97 10.26
N THR A 79 3.96 8.99 11.16
CA THR A 79 4.04 7.58 10.80
C THR A 79 2.65 7.03 10.48
N LEU A 80 2.48 6.37 9.34
CA LEU A 80 1.26 5.62 9.02
C LEU A 80 1.41 4.14 9.45
N GLU A 81 0.43 3.62 10.18
CA GLU A 81 0.36 2.22 10.63
C GLU A 81 -0.96 1.59 10.18
N LEU A 82 -0.89 0.40 9.55
CA LEU A 82 -2.03 -0.37 9.07
C LEU A 82 -2.27 -1.54 10.03
N LYS A 83 -3.46 -1.62 10.63
CA LYS A 83 -3.76 -2.55 11.73
C LYS A 83 -5.13 -3.21 11.56
N SER A 84 -5.37 -4.29 12.31
CA SER A 84 -6.71 -4.89 12.40
C SER A 84 -7.45 -4.40 13.64
N ALA A 85 -8.77 -4.19 13.52
CA ALA A 85 -9.65 -3.99 14.65
C ALA A 85 -9.90 -5.28 15.46
N PHE A 86 -9.58 -6.44 14.90
CA PHE A 86 -9.87 -7.77 15.45
C PHE A 86 -8.63 -8.51 15.97
N SER A 87 -7.44 -7.92 15.84
CA SER A 87 -6.19 -8.52 16.32
C SER A 87 -5.30 -7.48 17.03
N PRO A 88 -4.67 -7.83 18.17
CA PRO A 88 -3.72 -6.95 18.86
C PRO A 88 -2.32 -6.91 18.20
N GLU A 89 -2.15 -7.58 17.06
CA GLU A 89 -0.90 -7.58 16.31
C GLU A 89 -0.48 -6.16 15.88
N LYS A 90 0.83 -5.98 15.68
CA LYS A 90 1.42 -4.67 15.37
C LYS A 90 1.00 -4.15 13.99
N GLY A 91 0.65 -5.05 13.08
CA GLY A 91 0.34 -4.72 11.69
C GLY A 91 1.55 -4.23 10.89
N THR A 92 1.32 -3.32 9.95
CA THR A 92 2.34 -2.82 9.02
C THR A 92 2.64 -1.35 9.26
N LYS A 93 3.92 -1.01 9.42
CA LYS A 93 4.39 0.38 9.50
C LYS A 93 4.88 0.86 8.14
N VAL A 94 4.40 2.02 7.68
CA VAL A 94 4.75 2.61 6.37
C VAL A 94 5.80 3.73 6.56
N LEU A 95 6.89 3.66 5.80
CA LEU A 95 8.08 4.51 5.96
C LEU A 95 8.39 5.32 4.69
N LYS A 96 8.91 6.55 4.82
CA LYS A 96 9.24 7.43 3.66
C LYS A 96 10.38 6.87 2.79
N LYS A 97 11.39 6.27 3.42
CA LYS A 97 12.47 5.49 2.79
C LYS A 97 13.26 4.80 3.88
N VAL A 98 13.65 3.56 3.70
CA VAL A 98 14.62 2.89 4.58
C VAL A 98 16.01 3.23 4.03
N GLU A 99 16.94 3.68 4.87
CA GLU A 99 18.34 3.76 4.44
C GLU A 99 18.79 2.35 4.04
N GLU A 100 19.10 2.15 2.75
CA GLU A 100 19.68 0.92 2.26
C GLU A 100 21.07 0.75 2.90
N GLY A 101 21.15 -0.10 3.93
CA GLY A 101 22.42 -0.70 4.31
C GLY A 101 23.05 -1.38 3.09
N LYS A 102 24.38 -1.29 2.97
CA LYS A 102 25.19 -1.83 1.84
C LYS A 102 24.54 -3.08 1.22
N ILE A 103 24.26 -2.99 -0.08
CA ILE A 103 23.62 -4.05 -0.86
C ILE A 103 24.50 -5.32 -0.81
N ASP A 104 24.09 -6.30 0.00
CA ASP A 104 24.65 -7.65 -0.03
C ASP A 104 23.84 -8.51 -1.01
N PHE A 105 24.45 -8.82 -2.15
CA PHE A 105 23.83 -9.61 -3.22
C PHE A 105 23.58 -11.07 -2.82
N LYS A 106 24.11 -11.58 -1.69
CA LYS A 106 23.93 -12.97 -1.25
C LYS A 106 22.63 -13.22 -0.49
N THR A 107 21.93 -12.20 -0.03
CA THR A 107 20.77 -12.32 0.89
C THR A 107 19.47 -11.72 0.35
N LYS A 108 19.42 -11.34 -0.93
CA LYS A 108 18.31 -10.57 -1.50
C LYS A 108 16.99 -11.36 -1.53
N LYS A 109 15.94 -10.78 -0.94
CA LYS A 109 14.55 -11.04 -1.33
C LYS A 109 14.30 -10.30 -2.64
N PHE A 110 14.15 -11.04 -3.74
CA PHE A 110 13.89 -10.46 -5.07
C PHE A 110 12.46 -9.99 -5.27
N ALA A 111 11.53 -10.51 -4.48
CA ALA A 111 10.14 -10.10 -4.45
C ALA A 111 9.70 -9.91 -3.00
N ARG A 112 8.96 -8.82 -2.75
CA ARG A 112 8.41 -8.50 -1.43
C ARG A 112 7.03 -9.14 -1.24
N ALA A 113 6.18 -8.98 -2.25
CA ALA A 113 4.80 -9.44 -2.24
C ALA A 113 4.30 -9.70 -3.66
N VAL A 114 3.21 -10.46 -3.77
CA VAL A 114 2.46 -10.69 -4.99
C VAL A 114 1.05 -10.13 -4.81
N THR A 115 0.58 -9.40 -5.82
CA THR A 115 -0.76 -8.84 -5.88
C THR A 115 -1.48 -9.36 -7.12
N HIS A 116 -2.80 -9.27 -7.14
CA HIS A 116 -3.59 -9.70 -8.28
C HIS A 116 -4.79 -8.78 -8.45
N ILE A 117 -5.22 -8.59 -9.70
CA ILE A 117 -6.44 -7.89 -10.06
C ILE A 117 -7.28 -8.88 -10.87
N PRO A 118 -8.41 -9.38 -10.32
CA PRO A 118 -9.32 -10.22 -11.08
C PRO A 118 -10.11 -9.40 -12.11
N ASP A 119 -10.78 -10.10 -13.02
CA ASP A 119 -11.79 -9.52 -13.92
C ASP A 119 -11.28 -8.40 -14.87
N ILE A 120 -10.04 -8.50 -15.33
CA ILE A 120 -9.49 -7.59 -16.34
C ILE A 120 -10.06 -7.95 -17.73
N ILE A 121 -10.66 -6.97 -18.40
CA ILE A 121 -11.05 -7.06 -19.82
C ILE A 121 -10.01 -6.30 -20.64
N GLN A 122 -9.40 -6.98 -21.62
CA GLN A 122 -8.47 -6.37 -22.57
C GLN A 122 -9.19 -6.12 -23.90
N ILE A 123 -9.23 -4.85 -24.33
CA ILE A 123 -9.72 -4.45 -25.65
C ILE A 123 -8.52 -4.07 -26.50
N SER A 124 -8.36 -4.72 -27.66
CA SER A 124 -7.30 -4.39 -28.62
C SER A 124 -7.93 -3.84 -29.89
N ILE A 125 -7.63 -2.58 -30.20
CA ILE A 125 -8.05 -1.94 -31.45
C ILE A 125 -6.85 -1.97 -32.39
N LYS A 126 -7.00 -2.69 -33.51
CA LYS A 126 -6.06 -2.57 -34.64
C LYS A 126 -6.56 -1.45 -35.53
N LEU A 127 -5.72 -0.45 -35.74
CA LEU A 127 -5.94 0.55 -36.78
C LEU A 127 -5.32 0.01 -38.06
N GLU A 128 -6.05 0.10 -39.17
CA GLU A 128 -5.42 -0.05 -40.49
C GLU A 128 -4.46 1.13 -40.66
N GLU A 129 -3.24 0.85 -41.14
CA GLU A 129 -2.37 1.92 -41.63
C GLU A 129 -3.17 2.68 -42.68
N ASN A 130 -3.22 4.02 -42.57
CA ASN A 130 -3.63 4.84 -43.69
C ASN A 130 -2.76 4.40 -44.87
N ILE A 131 -3.36 3.70 -45.81
CA ILE A 131 -2.84 3.60 -47.16
C ILE A 131 -2.97 5.03 -47.67
N ASP A 132 -1.84 5.73 -47.75
CA ASP A 132 -1.72 7.08 -48.30
C ASP A 132 -2.57 7.23 -49.57
N GLU A 133 -3.43 8.24 -49.62
CA GLU A 133 -3.72 9.07 -50.81
C GLU A 133 -4.01 10.51 -50.39
#